data_AF-A0A2V9DLE3-F1
#
_entry.id   AF-A0A2V9DLE3-F1
#
_cell.length_a   1.000
_cell.length_b   1.000
_cell.length_c   1.000
_cell.angle_alpha   90.00
_cell.angle_beta   90.00
_cell.angle_gamma   90.00
#
_symmetry.space_group_name_H-M   'P 1'
#
loop_
_entity.id
_entity.type
_entity.pdbx_description
1 polymer ?
#
loop_
_entity_poly.entity_id
_entity_poly.type
_entity_poly.pdbx_seq_one_letter_code
_entity_poly.pdbx_strand_id
1 'polypeptide(L)'
;SVLETVRMLSNFETHHTKLLQIVLAGQPGLAAKLAQPQLSQLRQRIAVLSRLEPFTAAETACYIDHRLKVAGYCGKPLFEPSAVSLIVQRSRGIPRNINNICYNSLLIAYVRGDGTVTEGPVWRAIEAAAFARRR
;
A
#
# COMPACT_ATOMS: atom_id res chain seq x y z
N SER A 1 -23.60 -1.79 18.37
CA SER A 1 -22.61 -1.58 17.29
C SER A 1 -21.39 -2.45 17.58
N VAL A 2 -20.75 -3.07 16.58
CA VAL A 2 -19.62 -4.01 16.78
C VAL A 2 -18.48 -3.40 17.60
N LEU A 3 -18.25 -2.09 17.52
CA LEU A 3 -17.22 -1.39 18.32
C LEU A 3 -17.54 -1.33 19.82
N GLU A 4 -18.82 -1.35 20.21
CA GLU A 4 -19.21 -1.49 21.62
C GLU A 4 -18.94 -2.90 22.13
N THR A 5 -19.14 -3.92 21.30
CA THR A 5 -18.76 -5.30 21.63
C THR A 5 -17.25 -5.41 21.78
N VAL A 6 -16.46 -4.76 20.91
CA VAL A 6 -15.00 -4.68 21.05
C VAL A 6 -14.60 -3.96 22.33
N ARG A 7 -15.31 -2.90 22.74
CA ARG A 7 -15.10 -2.24 24.04
C ARG A 7 -15.34 -3.20 25.21
N MET A 8 -16.43 -3.97 25.18
CA MET A 8 -16.72 -4.96 26.22
C MET A 8 -15.70 -6.12 26.24
N LEU A 9 -15.26 -6.58 25.08
CA LEU A 9 -14.24 -7.63 24.97
C LEU A 9 -12.85 -7.14 25.40
N SER A 10 -12.52 -5.87 25.16
CA SER A 10 -11.30 -5.26 25.65
C SER A 10 -11.28 -5.11 27.18
N ASN A 11 -12.43 -5.23 27.86
CA ASN A 11 -12.52 -5.23 29.32
C ASN A 11 -12.25 -6.60 29.95
N PHE A 12 -12.09 -7.67 29.15
CA PHE A 12 -11.66 -8.97 29.66
C PHE A 12 -10.17 -8.96 29.97
N GLU A 13 -9.84 -8.37 31.12
CA GLU A 13 -8.54 -8.44 31.77
C GLU A 13 -8.71 -9.27 33.06
N THR A 14 -7.92 -10.33 33.22
CA THR A 14 -7.69 -10.95 34.54
C THR A 14 -6.49 -10.24 35.17
N HIS A 15 -6.40 -10.23 36.50
CA HIS A 15 -5.36 -9.52 37.29
C HIS A 15 -3.89 -9.79 36.86
N HIS A 16 -3.64 -10.78 35.99
CA HIS A 16 -2.29 -11.18 35.59
C HIS A 16 -2.01 -11.15 34.08
N THR A 17 -3.01 -11.04 33.19
CA THR A 17 -2.78 -11.04 31.72
C THR A 17 -3.91 -10.40 30.92
N LYS A 18 -3.57 -9.66 29.86
CA LYS A 18 -4.51 -9.33 28.78
C LYS A 18 -4.83 -10.62 28.01
N LEU A 19 -6.06 -11.12 28.13
CA LEU A 19 -6.46 -12.40 27.52
C LEU A 19 -6.68 -12.31 26.00
N LEU A 20 -6.82 -11.09 25.45
CA LEU A 20 -7.16 -10.84 24.05
C LEU A 20 -6.31 -9.70 23.46
N GLN A 21 -5.56 -10.00 22.39
CA GLN A 21 -4.92 -8.98 21.55
C GLN A 21 -5.85 -8.63 20.39
N ILE A 22 -6.29 -7.37 20.33
CA ILE A 22 -7.21 -6.88 19.31
C ILE A 22 -6.45 -5.96 18.36
N VAL A 23 -6.45 -6.29 17.06
CA VAL A 23 -5.92 -5.43 15.99
C VAL A 23 -7.09 -4.88 15.19
N LEU A 24 -7.21 -3.55 15.18
CA LEU A 24 -8.21 -2.85 14.39
C LEU A 24 -7.55 -2.28 13.12
N ALA A 25 -8.02 -2.70 11.96
CA ALA A 25 -7.56 -2.21 10.66
C ALA A 25 -8.75 -1.79 9.80
N GLY A 26 -8.60 -0.70 9.06
CA GLY A 26 -9.67 -0.18 8.22
C GLY A 26 -9.31 1.13 7.51
N GLN A 27 -10.29 1.68 6.81
CA GLN A 27 -10.16 2.97 6.11
C GLN A 27 -10.01 4.14 7.10
N PRO A 28 -9.57 5.34 6.65
CA PRO A 28 -9.42 6.52 7.52
C PRO A 28 -10.66 6.87 8.36
N GLY A 29 -11.86 6.54 7.85
CA GLY A 29 -13.11 6.71 8.59
C GLY A 29 -13.19 5.92 9.90
N LEU A 30 -12.43 4.82 10.05
CA LEU A 30 -12.33 4.08 11.31
C LEU A 30 -11.65 4.90 12.40
N ALA A 31 -10.54 5.58 12.06
CA ALA A 31 -9.85 6.46 12.99
C ALA A 31 -10.73 7.65 13.42
N ALA A 32 -11.50 8.21 12.48
CA ALA A 32 -12.47 9.26 12.78
C ALA A 32 -13.60 8.76 13.70
N LYS A 33 -14.11 7.55 13.47
CA LYS A 33 -15.11 6.92 14.37
C LYS A 33 -14.54 6.68 15.76
N LEU A 34 -13.32 6.14 15.87
CA LEU A 34 -12.65 5.90 17.16
C LEU A 34 -12.32 7.20 17.92
N ALA A 35 -12.27 8.35 17.23
CA ALA A 35 -12.09 9.66 17.84
C ALA A 35 -13.38 10.27 18.40
N GLN A 36 -14.55 9.64 18.19
CA GLN A 36 -15.82 10.14 18.71
C GLN A 36 -15.88 10.05 20.24
N PRO A 37 -16.51 11.02 20.94
CA PRO A 37 -16.58 11.05 22.40
C PRO A 37 -17.14 9.76 23.03
N GLN A 38 -18.10 9.13 22.36
CA GLN A 38 -18.75 7.89 22.80
C GLN A 38 -17.78 6.70 22.87
N LEU A 39 -16.68 6.73 22.12
CA LEU A 39 -15.65 5.68 22.07
C LEU A 39 -14.35 6.07 22.78
N SER A 40 -14.36 7.15 23.57
CA SER A 40 -13.19 7.67 24.31
C SER A 40 -12.51 6.61 25.20
N GLN A 41 -13.29 5.78 25.89
CA GLN A 41 -12.77 4.68 26.73
C GLN A 41 -12.01 3.63 25.91
N LEU A 42 -12.51 3.28 24.72
CA LEU A 42 -11.83 2.34 23.83
C LEU A 42 -10.55 2.97 23.27
N ARG A 43 -10.60 4.25 22.89
CA ARG A 43 -9.45 5.00 22.37
C ARG A 43 -8.29 5.06 23.37
N GLN A 44 -8.57 5.26 24.66
CA GLN A 44 -7.53 5.27 25.71
C GLN A 44 -6.80 3.93 25.85
N ARG A 45 -7.39 2.82 25.38
CA ARG A 45 -6.80 1.48 25.43
C ARG A 45 -5.99 1.11 24.18
N ILE A 46 -6.02 1.96 23.15
CA ILE A 46 -5.23 1.75 21.93
C ILE A 46 -3.78 2.10 22.24
N ALA A 47 -2.95 1.07 22.40
CA ALA A 47 -1.52 1.25 22.69
C ALA A 47 -0.75 1.81 21.47
N VAL A 48 -1.14 1.40 20.26
CA VAL A 48 -0.49 1.82 19.03
C VAL A 48 -1.56 2.19 18.01
N LEU A 49 -1.48 3.42 17.50
CA LEU A 49 -2.25 3.88 16.37
C LEU A 49 -1.29 4.31 15.27
N SER A 50 -1.29 3.58 14.17
CA SER A 50 -0.47 3.89 12.99
C SER A 50 -1.37 4.17 11.80
N ARG A 51 -0.97 5.16 11.00
CA ARG A 51 -1.56 5.42 9.70
C ARG A 51 -0.56 5.00 8.63
N LEU A 52 -1.03 4.20 7.68
CA LEU A 52 -0.24 3.86 6.50
C LEU A 52 -0.24 5.07 5.56
N GLU A 53 0.90 5.72 5.45
CA GLU A 53 1.14 6.79 4.49
C GLU A 53 1.56 6.22 3.13
N PRO A 54 1.35 6.95 2.03
CA PRO A 54 1.94 6.59 0.74
C PRO A 54 3.47 6.52 0.84
N PHE A 55 4.08 5.65 0.05
CA PHE A 55 5.52 5.53 -0.01
C PHE A 55 6.18 6.81 -0.54
N THR A 56 7.32 7.14 0.04
CA THR A 56 8.27 8.10 -0.51
C THR A 56 8.88 7.60 -1.82
N ALA A 57 9.62 8.46 -2.52
CA ALA A 57 10.33 8.07 -3.75
C ALA A 57 11.31 6.91 -3.52
N ALA A 58 12.08 6.98 -2.43
CA ALA A 58 13.04 5.94 -2.06
C ALA A 58 12.35 4.63 -1.68
N GLU A 59 11.29 4.69 -0.87
CA GLU A 59 10.50 3.51 -0.50
C GLU A 59 9.80 2.88 -1.71
N THR A 60 9.34 3.70 -2.66
CA THR A 60 8.73 3.20 -3.91
C THR A 60 9.76 2.44 -4.75
N ALA A 61 10.99 2.96 -4.90
CA ALA A 61 12.05 2.26 -5.61
C ALA A 61 12.42 0.94 -4.93
N CYS A 62 12.60 0.97 -3.59
CA CYS A 62 12.85 -0.21 -2.78
C CYS A 62 11.70 -1.23 -2.87
N TYR A 63 10.46 -0.76 -2.89
CA TYR A 63 9.27 -1.59 -3.03
C TYR A 63 9.24 -2.31 -4.38
N ILE A 64 9.56 -1.62 -5.48
CA ILE A 64 9.63 -2.23 -6.82
C ILE A 64 10.69 -3.34 -6.83
N ASP A 65 11.90 -3.05 -6.37
CA ASP A 65 13.00 -4.02 -6.31
C ASP A 65 12.65 -5.23 -5.42
N HIS A 66 12.09 -4.98 -4.24
CA HIS A 66 11.62 -6.03 -3.34
C HIS A 66 10.55 -6.91 -4.00
N ARG A 67 9.58 -6.30 -4.71
CA ARG A 67 8.52 -7.07 -5.40
C ARG A 67 9.08 -7.93 -6.54
N LEU A 68 10.10 -7.46 -7.25
CA LEU A 68 10.79 -8.25 -8.27
C LEU A 68 11.54 -9.44 -7.65
N LYS A 69 12.24 -9.22 -6.53
CA LYS A 69 12.92 -10.29 -5.77
C LYS A 69 11.94 -11.35 -5.27
N VAL A 70 10.79 -10.94 -4.74
CA VAL A 70 9.71 -11.85 -4.32
C VAL A 70 9.15 -12.67 -5.50
N ALA A 71 9.16 -12.11 -6.71
CA ALA A 71 8.79 -12.83 -7.93
C ALA A 71 9.90 -13.78 -8.45
N GLY A 72 11.04 -13.88 -7.75
CA GLY A 72 12.17 -14.73 -8.11
C GLY A 72 13.18 -14.05 -9.05
N TYR A 73 13.05 -12.74 -9.29
CA TYR A 73 13.98 -12.02 -10.15
C TYR A 73 15.21 -11.53 -9.37
N CYS A 74 16.39 -12.06 -9.71
CA CYS A 74 17.68 -11.71 -9.09
C CYS A 74 18.68 -11.12 -10.09
N GLY A 75 18.21 -10.71 -11.28
CA GLY A 75 19.04 -10.19 -12.37
C GLY A 75 19.37 -8.70 -12.25
N LYS A 76 19.86 -8.13 -13.35
CA LYS A 76 20.11 -6.68 -13.49
C LYS A 76 18.80 -5.90 -13.32
N PRO A 77 18.81 -4.63 -12.87
CA PRO A 77 17.57 -3.85 -12.73
C PRO A 77 16.71 -3.88 -14.00
N LEU A 78 15.45 -4.35 -13.88
CA LEU A 78 14.51 -4.40 -15.00
C LEU A 78 13.96 -3.02 -15.37
N PHE A 79 14.06 -2.04 -14.48
CA PHE A 79 13.59 -0.68 -14.72
C PHE A 79 14.80 0.25 -14.75
N GLU A 80 14.85 1.12 -15.75
CA GLU A 80 15.81 2.22 -15.76
C GLU A 80 15.48 3.26 -14.67
N PRO A 81 16.47 4.01 -14.16
CA PRO A 81 16.23 5.06 -13.16
C PRO A 81 15.20 6.11 -13.59
N SER A 82 15.16 6.41 -14.89
CA SER A 82 14.18 7.29 -15.55
C SER A 82 12.75 6.72 -15.44
N ALA A 83 12.58 5.44 -15.78
CA ALA A 83 11.32 4.71 -15.66
C ALA A 83 10.83 4.65 -14.20
N VAL A 84 11.72 4.37 -13.24
CA VAL A 84 11.38 4.37 -11.80
C VAL A 84 10.92 5.75 -11.35
N SER A 85 11.62 6.82 -11.77
CA SER A 85 11.25 8.20 -11.43
C SER A 85 9.85 8.56 -11.94
N LEU A 86 9.51 8.12 -13.16
CA LEU A 86 8.17 8.30 -13.74
C LEU A 86 7.10 7.51 -12.95
N ILE A 87 7.41 6.28 -12.53
CA ILE A 87 6.50 5.46 -11.70
C ILE A 87 6.25 6.14 -10.35
N VAL A 88 7.29 6.66 -9.70
CA VAL A 88 7.18 7.41 -8.43
C VAL A 88 6.21 8.59 -8.59
N GLN A 89 6.45 9.43 -9.59
CA GLN A 89 5.64 10.62 -9.83
C GLN A 89 4.16 10.29 -10.09
N ARG A 90 3.90 9.21 -10.84
CA ARG A 90 2.57 8.87 -11.35
C ARG A 90 1.76 7.96 -10.41
N SER A 91 2.44 7.14 -9.62
CA SER A 91 1.81 6.27 -8.64
C SER A 91 1.36 7.01 -7.37
N ARG A 92 1.97 8.15 -7.06
CA ARG A 92 1.81 8.92 -5.81
C ARG A 92 2.17 8.10 -4.56
N GLY A 93 3.10 7.15 -4.69
CA GLY A 93 3.50 6.27 -3.58
C GLY A 93 2.47 5.23 -3.18
N ILE A 94 1.37 5.08 -3.93
CA ILE A 94 0.30 4.12 -3.59
C ILE A 94 0.67 2.73 -4.13
N PRO A 95 0.84 1.71 -3.27
CA PRO A 95 1.28 0.37 -3.69
C PRO A 95 0.45 -0.25 -4.82
N ARG A 96 -0.88 -0.08 -4.78
CA ARG A 96 -1.80 -0.55 -5.83
C ARG A 96 -1.50 0.12 -7.19
N ASN A 97 -1.23 1.42 -7.19
CA ASN A 97 -0.89 2.14 -8.42
C ASN A 97 0.49 1.74 -8.92
N ILE A 98 1.48 1.62 -8.02
CA ILE A 98 2.83 1.17 -8.37
C ILE A 98 2.76 -0.18 -9.08
N ASN A 99 2.07 -1.17 -8.47
CA ASN A 99 1.94 -2.51 -9.03
C ASN A 99 1.26 -2.51 -10.40
N ASN A 100 0.17 -1.75 -10.55
CA ASN A 100 -0.55 -1.66 -11.82
C ASN A 100 0.31 -1.05 -12.93
N ILE A 101 1.05 0.02 -12.64
CA ILE A 101 1.95 0.64 -13.62
C ILE A 101 3.05 -0.36 -13.98
N CYS A 102 3.77 -0.90 -12.98
CA CYS A 102 4.87 -1.85 -13.20
C CYS A 102 4.44 -3.07 -14.02
N TYR A 103 3.32 -3.69 -13.68
CA TYR A 103 2.80 -4.87 -14.38
C TYR A 103 2.54 -4.58 -15.86
N ASN A 104 1.82 -3.48 -16.16
CA ASN A 104 1.53 -3.10 -17.53
C ASN A 104 2.80 -2.70 -18.30
N SER A 105 3.74 -2.01 -17.66
CA SER A 105 5.01 -1.64 -18.27
C SER A 105 5.87 -2.87 -18.62
N LEU A 106 5.92 -3.86 -17.72
CA LEU A 106 6.60 -5.13 -17.94
C LEU A 106 5.95 -5.91 -19.08
N LEU A 107 4.61 -5.96 -19.14
CA LEU A 107 3.89 -6.61 -20.24
C LEU A 107 4.19 -5.96 -21.59
N ILE A 108 4.19 -4.62 -21.64
CA ILE A 108 4.51 -3.87 -22.87
C ILE A 108 5.96 -4.10 -23.30
N ALA A 109 6.91 -4.09 -22.36
CA ALA A 109 8.32 -4.37 -22.65
C ALA A 109 8.51 -5.80 -23.15
N TYR A 110 7.85 -6.78 -22.52
CA TYR A 110 7.89 -8.18 -22.93
C TYR A 110 7.37 -8.38 -24.36
N VAL A 111 6.23 -7.78 -24.71
CA VAL A 111 5.67 -7.86 -26.08
C VAL A 111 6.60 -7.24 -27.12
N ARG A 112 7.45 -6.28 -26.74
CA ARG A 112 8.43 -5.63 -27.62
C ARG A 112 9.77 -6.39 -27.71
N GLY A 113 10.00 -7.37 -26.84
CA GLY A 113 11.28 -8.05 -26.71
C GLY A 113 12.34 -7.23 -25.98
N ASP A 114 11.95 -6.19 -25.24
CA ASP A 114 12.87 -5.34 -24.49
C ASP A 114 13.30 -6.04 -23.19
N GLY A 115 14.61 -6.17 -22.96
CA GLY A 115 15.15 -6.74 -21.72
C GLY A 115 15.07 -5.80 -20.51
N THR A 116 14.79 -4.51 -20.74
CA THR A 116 14.70 -3.47 -19.72
C THR A 116 13.53 -2.54 -20.03
N VAL A 117 12.79 -2.15 -18.99
CA VAL A 117 11.69 -1.20 -19.02
C VAL A 117 12.25 0.23 -18.96
N THR A 118 12.15 0.93 -20.09
CA THR A 118 12.44 2.36 -20.23
C THR A 118 11.19 3.21 -19.95
N GLU A 119 11.26 4.53 -20.09
CA GLU A 119 10.11 5.42 -19.89
C GLU A 119 8.95 5.15 -20.87
N GLY A 120 9.23 4.70 -22.09
CA GLY A 120 8.21 4.52 -23.14
C GLY A 120 7.10 3.53 -22.74
N PRO A 121 7.43 2.28 -22.36
CA PRO A 121 6.46 1.32 -21.83
C PRO A 121 5.71 1.83 -20.59
N VAL A 122 6.38 2.59 -19.71
CA VAL A 122 5.74 3.19 -18.53
C VAL A 122 4.70 4.24 -18.92
N TRP A 123 5.04 5.13 -19.85
CA TRP A 123 4.12 6.14 -20.35
C TRP A 123 2.86 5.51 -20.96
N ARG A 124 3.03 4.51 -21.83
CA ARG A 124 1.92 3.78 -22.43
C ARG A 124 1.03 3.08 -21.40
N ALA A 125 1.63 2.48 -20.37
CA ALA A 125 0.88 1.87 -19.27
C ALA A 125 0.02 2.90 -18.52
N ILE A 126 0.53 4.10 -18.30
CA ILE A 126 -0.20 5.19 -17.64
C ILE A 126 -1.34 5.71 -18.53
N GLU A 127 -1.10 5.91 -19.82
CA GLU A 127 -2.13 6.35 -20.78
C GLU A 127 -3.28 5.35 -20.87
N ALA A 128 -2.99 4.06 -20.97
CA ALA A 128 -4.00 3.01 -21.01
C ALA A 128 -4.87 3.00 -19.74
N ALA A 129 -4.26 3.17 -18.56
CA ALA A 129 -4.98 3.26 -17.31
C ALA A 129 -5.84 4.54 -17.18
N ALA A 130 -5.39 5.66 -17.75
CA ALA A 130 -6.15 6.90 -17.79
C ALA A 130 -7.37 6.78 -18.70
N PHE A 131 -7.25 6.10 -19.84
CA PHE A 131 -8.36 5.84 -20.76
C PHE A 131 -9.43 4.94 -20.12
N ALA A 132 -9.01 3.89 -19.42
CA ALA A 132 -9.92 2.96 -18.74
C ALA A 132 -10.74 3.61 -17.61
N ARG A 133 -10.26 4.71 -17.00
CA ARG A 133 -10.98 5.45 -15.94
C ARG A 133 -12.01 6.47 -16.46
N ARG A 134 -12.02 6.76 -17.77
CA ARG A 134 -12.96 7.73 -18.38
C ARG A 134 -14.21 7.08 -18.97
N ARG A 135 -14.33 5.76 -18.89
CA ARG A 135 -15.53 4.98 -19.21
C ARG A 135 -16.18 4.50 -17.91
#